data_AF-A0A951L948-F1
#
_entry.id   AF-A0A951L948-F1
#
_cell.length_a   1.000
_cell.length_b   1.000
_cell.length_c   1.000
_cell.angle_alpha   90.00
_cell.angle_beta   90.00
_cell.angle_gamma   90.00
#
_symmetry.space_group_name_H-M   'P 1'
#
loop_
_entity.id
_entity.type
_entity.pdbx_description
1 polymer ?
#
loop_
_entity_poly.entity_id
_entity_poly.type
_entity_poly.pdbx_seq_one_letter_code
_entity_poly.pdbx_strand_id
1 'polypeptide(L)' 'ITRQTRHAGQVTLTISSTHGEQHKARRAYQRIAGFLAQLRQTAEQLDPVQRWYCILSEALKRYLKGRQLDPPPRLAPA' A
#
# COMPACT_ATOMS: atom_id res chain seq x y z
N ILE A 1 17.74 6.62 6.24
CA ILE A 1 17.72 5.81 7.48
C ILE A 1 16.27 5.64 7.92
N THR A 2 15.88 4.45 8.38
CA THR A 2 14.50 4.18 8.83
C THR A 2 14.49 3.80 10.31
N ARG A 3 13.64 4.45 11.11
CA ARG A 3 13.38 4.12 12.51
C ARG A 3 11.97 3.55 12.64
N GLN A 4 11.82 2.40 13.28
CA GLN A 4 10.53 1.81 13.61
C GLN A 4 10.26 1.97 15.11
N THR A 5 9.06 2.44 15.45
CA THR A 5 8.56 2.48 16.83
C THR A 5 7.25 1.73 16.93
N ARG A 6 7.09 0.92 17.98
CA ARG A 6 5.83 0.24 18.30
C ARG A 6 5.28 0.82 19.59
N HIS A 7 4.07 1.34 19.56
CA HIS A 7 3.42 1.92 20.73
C HIS A 7 1.90 1.74 20.64
N ALA A 8 1.24 1.28 21.71
CA ALA A 8 -0.21 1.11 21.80
C ALA A 8 -0.86 0.37 20.61
N GLY A 9 -0.22 -0.71 20.14
CA GLY A 9 -0.69 -1.48 18.97
C GLY A 9 -0.45 -0.80 17.62
N GLN A 10 0.08 0.43 17.59
CA GLN A 10 0.48 1.13 16.38
C GLN A 10 1.95 0.89 16.07
N VAL A 11 2.24 0.62 14.80
CA VAL A 11 3.61 0.60 14.27
C VAL A 11 3.81 1.87 13.45
N THR A 12 4.79 2.68 13.83
CA THR A 12 5.16 3.91 13.13
C THR A 12 6.55 3.75 12.52
N LEU A 13 6.67 4.06 11.23
CA LEU A 13 7.95 4.07 10.50
C LEU A 13 8.34 5.52 10.19
N THR A 14 9.41 5.99 10.82
CA THR A 14 10.01 7.30 10.53
C THR A 14 11.14 7.11 9.53
N ILE A 15 10.97 7.66 8.33
CA ILE A 15 11.95 7.53 7.25
C ILE A 15 12.62 8.89 7.04
N SER A 16 13.91 8.95 7.37
CA SER A 16 14.74 10.13 7.15
C SER A 16 15.39 10.04 5.77
N SER A 17 15.11 11.03 4.92
CA SER A 17 15.70 11.20 3.59
C SER A 17 16.72 12.35 3.62
N THR A 18 17.90 12.13 3.07
CA THR A 18 18.88 13.18 2.79
C THR A 18 18.37 14.09 1.66
N HIS A 19 18.74 15.37 1.70
CA HIS A 19 18.06 16.46 0.98
C HIS A 19 18.08 16.33 -0.56
N GLY A 20 17.04 16.88 -1.22
CA GLY A 20 16.82 16.90 -2.67
C GLY A 20 15.45 16.33 -3.08
N GLU A 21 15.09 15.17 -2.53
CA GLU A 21 13.88 14.42 -2.95
C GLU A 21 12.83 14.24 -1.85
N GLN A 22 12.99 14.94 -0.72
CA GLN A 22 12.08 14.86 0.43
C GLN A 22 10.61 15.09 0.05
N HIS A 23 10.33 16.03 -0.85
CA HIS A 23 8.97 16.29 -1.32
C HIS A 23 8.40 15.12 -2.14
N LYS A 24 9.22 14.49 -2.99
CA LYS A 24 8.79 13.30 -3.75
C LYS A 24 8.54 12.11 -2.81
N ALA A 25 9.46 11.88 -1.86
CA ALA A 25 9.31 10.85 -0.85
C ALA A 25 8.05 11.06 0.02
N ARG A 26 7.83 12.30 0.50
CA ARG A 26 6.62 12.65 1.28
C ARG A 26 5.34 12.38 0.50
N ARG A 27 5.26 12.79 -0.76
CA ARG A 27 4.09 12.50 -1.62
C ARG A 27 3.87 10.99 -1.79
N ALA A 28 4.94 10.23 -2.01
CA ALA A 28 4.86 8.79 -2.13
C ALA A 28 4.33 8.13 -0.84
N TYR A 29 4.85 8.54 0.33
CA TYR A 29 4.38 8.01 1.61
C TYR A 29 2.94 8.40 1.93
N GLN A 30 2.53 9.63 1.64
CA GLN A 30 1.14 10.06 1.81
C GLN A 30 0.19 9.24 0.92
N ARG A 31 0.58 8.97 -0.34
CA ARG A 31 -0.19 8.10 -1.23
C ARG A 31 -0.33 6.68 -0.65
N ILE A 32 0.79 6.09 -0.21
CA ILE A 32 0.80 4.73 0.35
C ILE A 32 -0.04 4.67 1.63
N ALA A 33 0.11 5.65 2.53
CA ALA A 33 -0.66 5.72 3.77
C ALA A 33 -2.16 5.87 3.52
N GLY A 34 -2.55 6.73 2.57
CA GLY A 34 -3.94 6.89 2.14
C GLY A 34 -4.53 5.60 1.57
N PHE A 35 -3.78 4.93 0.67
CA PHE A 35 -4.17 3.64 0.13
C PHE A 35 -4.37 2.58 1.22
N LEU A 36 -3.41 2.42 2.14
CA LEU A 36 -3.52 1.44 3.21
C LEU A 36 -4.67 1.74 4.18
N ALA A 37 -4.98 3.02 4.42
CA ALA A 37 -6.12 3.42 5.23
C ALA A 37 -7.46 3.02 4.56
N GLN A 38 -7.60 3.26 3.25
CA GLN A 38 -8.78 2.84 2.48
C GLN A 38 -8.89 1.32 2.39
N LEU A 39 -7.76 0.63 2.16
CA LEU A 39 -7.72 -0.82 2.13
C LEU A 39 -8.18 -1.40 3.48
N ARG A 40 -7.72 -0.84 4.61
CA ARG A 40 -8.14 -1.30 5.94
C ARG A 40 -9.66 -1.13 6.17
N GLN A 41 -10.27 -0.08 5.64
CA GLN A 41 -11.73 0.13 5.75
C GLN A 41 -12.55 -0.92 4.99
N THR A 42 -12.00 -1.47 3.91
CA THR A 42 -12.70 -2.43 3.04
C THR A 42 -12.17 -3.86 3.18
N ALA A 43 -11.08 -4.06 3.94
CA ALA A 43 -10.37 -5.32 4.04
C ALA A 43 -11.25 -6.47 4.55
N GLU A 44 -12.17 -6.21 5.47
CA GLU A 44 -13.09 -7.22 6.01
C GLU A 44 -14.02 -7.81 4.93
N GLN A 45 -14.31 -7.03 3.88
CA GLN A 45 -15.14 -7.45 2.74
C GLN A 45 -14.34 -8.14 1.64
N LEU A 46 -13.01 -8.14 1.74
CA LEU A 46 -12.12 -8.70 0.74
C LEU A 46 -11.55 -10.04 1.21
N ASP A 47 -11.56 -11.03 0.33
CA ASP A 47 -10.80 -12.27 0.48
C ASP A 47 -9.28 -11.98 0.49
N PRO A 48 -8.43 -12.77 1.19
CA PRO A 48 -6.99 -12.59 1.15
C PRO A 48 -6.38 -12.44 -0.25
N VAL A 49 -6.87 -13.17 -1.26
CA VAL A 49 -6.38 -13.02 -2.64
C VAL A 49 -6.75 -11.65 -3.19
N GLN A 50 -7.98 -11.19 -2.99
CA GLN A 50 -8.42 -9.87 -3.45
C GLN A 50 -7.60 -8.76 -2.79
N ARG A 51 -7.31 -8.86 -1.48
CA ARG A 51 -6.43 -7.91 -0.76
C ARG A 51 -5.04 -7.86 -1.40
N TRP A 52 -4.47 -9.02 -1.74
CA TRP A 52 -3.16 -9.11 -2.38
C TRP A 52 -3.15 -8.42 -3.75
N TYR A 53 -4.18 -8.65 -4.57
CA TYR A 53 -4.29 -8.04 -5.90
C TYR A 53 -4.53 -6.52 -5.83
N CYS A 54 -5.24 -6.02 -4.82
CA CYS A 54 -5.34 -4.58 -4.55
C CYS A 54 -3.96 -3.97 -4.24
N ILE A 55 -3.16 -4.62 -3.37
CA ILE A 55 -1.80 -4.17 -3.03
C ILE A 55 -0.88 -4.16 -4.25
N LEU A 56 -0.89 -5.24 -5.04
CA LEU A 56 -0.10 -5.34 -6.26
C LEU A 56 -0.49 -4.27 -7.28
N SER A 57 -1.79 -4.01 -7.43
CA SER A 57 -2.29 -2.97 -8.35
C SER A 57 -1.78 -1.58 -7.98
N GLU A 58 -1.78 -1.21 -6.69
CA GLU A 58 -1.30 0.10 -6.26
C GLU A 58 0.24 0.23 -6.35
N ALA A 59 0.96 -0.88 -6.11
CA ALA A 59 2.42 -0.97 -6.26
C ALA A 59 2.86 -0.82 -7.72
N LEU A 60 2.15 -1.46 -8.65
CA LEU A 60 2.45 -1.46 -10.09
C LEU A 60 1.67 -0.41 -10.88
N LYS A 61 0.92 0.47 -10.21
CA LYS A 61 0.04 1.48 -10.80
C LYS A 61 0.67 2.28 -11.96
N ARG A 62 1.97 2.60 -11.84
CA ARG A 62 2.73 3.32 -12.88
C ARG A 62 2.77 2.56 -14.21
N TYR A 63 2.91 1.24 -14.16
CA TYR A 63 2.95 0.35 -15.33
C TYR A 63 1.54 -0.01 -15.81
N LEU A 64 0.59 -0.12 -14.88
CA LEU A 64 -0.79 -0.48 -15.16
C LEU A 64 -1.65 0.70 -15.64
N LYS A 65 -1.10 1.92 -15.65
CA LYS A 65 -1.84 3.16 -15.99
C LYS A 65 -3.13 3.33 -15.18
N GLY A 66 -3.12 2.88 -13.92
CA GLY A 66 -4.28 2.94 -13.03
C GLY A 66 -5.25 1.77 -13.14
N ARG A 67 -5.02 0.81 -14.05
CA ARG A 67 -5.84 -0.41 -14.14
C ARG A 67 -5.63 -1.30 -12.91
N GLN A 68 -6.72 -1.84 -12.38
CA GLN A 68 -6.67 -2.87 -11.34
C GLN A 68 -6.36 -4.24 -11.95
N LEU A 69 -5.52 -5.01 -11.25
CA LEU A 69 -5.25 -6.40 -11.59
C LEU A 69 -6.38 -7.28 -11.07
N ASP A 70 -6.84 -8.19 -11.93
CA ASP A 70 -7.75 -9.25 -11.55
C ASP A 70 -6.97 -10.52 -11.18
N PRO A 71 -7.41 -11.28 -10.17
CA PRO A 71 -6.82 -12.58 -9.88
C PRO A 71 -7.02 -13.52 -11.08
N PRO A 72 -6.01 -14.32 -11.45
CA PRO A 72 -6.16 -15.32 -12.49
C PRO A 72 -7.23 -16.33 -12.08
N PRO A 73 -7.92 -16.98 -13.03
CA PRO A 73 -9.05 -17.87 -12.73
C PRO A 73 -8.76 -18.96 -11.70
N ARG A 74 -7.51 -19.45 -11.64
CA ARG A 74 -7.06 -20.47 -10.66
C ARG A 74 -6.96 -19.98 -9.22
N LEU A 75 -6.97 -18.66 -9.01
CA LEU A 75 -6.87 -18.01 -7.71
C LEU A 75 -8.12 -17.16 -7.40
N ALA A 76 -9.10 -17.13 -8.31
CA ALA A 76 -10.35 -16.45 -8.03
C ALA A 76 -11.07 -17.18 -6.88
N PRO A 77 -11.65 -16.43 -5.91
CA PRO A 77 -12.48 -17.06 -4.88
C PRO A 77 -13.64 -17.82 -5.54
N ALA A 78 -13.97 -18.98 -4.98
CA ALA A 78 -15.02 -19.88 -5.47
C ALA A 78 -16.42 -19.28 -5.33
#